data_AF-A0A2A4WNN9-F1
#
_entry.id   AF-A0A2A4WNN9-F1
#
_cell.length_a   1.000
_cell.length_b   1.000
_cell.length_c   1.000
_cell.angle_alpha   90.00
_cell.angle_beta   90.00
_cell.angle_gamma   90.00
#
_symmetry.space_group_name_H-M   'P 1'
#
loop_
_entity.id
_entity.type
_entity.pdbx_description
1 polymer ?
#
loop_
_entity_poly.entity_id
_entity_poly.type
_entity_poly.pdbx_seq_one_letter_code
_entity_poly.pdbx_strand_id
1 'polypeptide(L)'
;MLLGVSPEMKAGKGVAGLLLVGTWVLTGCAGSLIQLPFGNSTMGTYVELDHPLVQKGSGNYAAVYFLRPQTERYMGATDNRLTIDMDKEQLLKLVKSEYTLVHLKAGEMNVTIKSLTIAGPFREFKKMKRTKRFEFEAGETYYISVEPVDGEFRGTYFLPHLVDLAAAKEKSRYMRARGLAKKAPLHGSSENPLFPFWPFI
;
A
#
# COMPACT_ATOMS: atom_id res chain seq x y z
N MET A 1 -42.42 -8.48 -13.60
CA MET A 1 -41.94 -9.71 -14.24
C MET A 1 -41.81 -9.46 -15.73
N LEU A 2 -40.60 -9.21 -16.22
CA LEU A 2 -40.27 -9.22 -17.64
C LEU A 2 -38.85 -9.80 -17.76
N LEU A 3 -38.79 -11.04 -18.23
CA LEU A 3 -37.59 -11.76 -18.63
C LEU A 3 -37.12 -11.19 -19.97
N GLY A 4 -35.83 -10.94 -20.14
CA GLY A 4 -35.33 -10.22 -21.33
C GLY A 4 -33.88 -10.50 -21.70
N VAL A 5 -33.66 -11.68 -22.30
CA VAL A 5 -32.74 -11.99 -23.41
C VAL A 5 -31.23 -11.67 -23.27
N SER A 6 -30.45 -12.76 -23.24
CA SER A 6 -29.00 -12.85 -23.45
C SER A 6 -28.65 -12.89 -24.94
N PRO A 7 -27.61 -12.17 -25.41
CA PRO A 7 -26.91 -12.50 -26.66
C PRO A 7 -25.44 -12.88 -26.37
N GLU A 8 -25.04 -14.12 -26.66
CA GLU A 8 -24.57 -14.63 -27.96
C GLU A 8 -23.06 -14.39 -28.16
N MET A 9 -22.31 -15.48 -27.98
CA MET A 9 -20.87 -15.57 -28.18
C MET A 9 -20.52 -15.50 -29.68
N LYS A 10 -19.61 -14.58 -30.05
CA LYS A 10 -18.94 -14.63 -31.35
C LYS A 10 -17.61 -15.36 -31.24
N ALA A 11 -17.55 -16.54 -31.86
CA ALA A 11 -16.33 -17.24 -32.21
C ALA A 11 -15.60 -16.48 -33.33
N GLY A 12 -14.34 -16.11 -33.09
CA GLY A 12 -13.49 -15.34 -34.01
C GLY A 12 -12.20 -16.06 -34.34
N LYS A 13 -12.26 -16.84 -35.42
CA LYS A 13 -11.23 -17.21 -36.44
C LYS A 13 -9.74 -17.20 -36.08
N GLY A 14 -9.12 -18.31 -36.44
CA GLY A 14 -7.70 -18.59 -36.31
C GLY A 14 -6.77 -17.68 -37.11
N VAL A 15 -5.50 -17.69 -36.69
CA VAL A 15 -4.39 -17.13 -37.43
C VAL A 15 -3.31 -18.20 -37.53
N ALA A 16 -2.81 -18.30 -38.75
CA ALA A 16 -1.91 -19.31 -39.28
C ALA A 16 -0.59 -19.43 -38.49
N GLY A 17 -0.11 -20.66 -38.44
CA GLY A 17 1.26 -20.95 -38.02
C GLY A 17 2.26 -20.33 -38.98
N LEU A 18 3.28 -19.71 -38.39
CA LEU A 18 4.53 -19.39 -39.07
C LEU A 18 5.63 -20.21 -38.40
N LEU A 19 6.05 -21.26 -39.10
CA LEU A 19 7.22 -22.06 -38.77
C LEU A 19 8.45 -21.20 -39.07
N LEU A 20 9.11 -20.68 -38.03
CA LEU A 20 10.44 -20.08 -38.17
C LEU A 20 11.49 -21.14 -37.86
N VAL A 21 12.18 -21.53 -38.93
CA VAL A 21 13.35 -22.39 -38.97
C VAL A 21 14.48 -21.71 -38.18
N GLY A 22 15.18 -22.53 -37.41
CA GLY A 22 16.14 -22.10 -36.41
C GLY A 22 17.35 -21.33 -36.94
N THR A 23 17.94 -20.56 -36.04
CA THR A 23 19.33 -20.12 -36.11
C THR A 23 19.89 -20.28 -34.70
N TRP A 24 20.70 -21.32 -34.51
CA TRP A 24 21.44 -21.55 -33.29
C TRP A 24 22.64 -20.62 -33.27
N VAL A 25 22.52 -19.49 -32.56
CA VAL A 25 23.68 -18.67 -32.21
C VAL A 25 24.21 -19.21 -30.88
N LEU A 26 25.39 -19.81 -30.93
CA LEU A 26 26.22 -20.16 -29.78
C LEU A 26 26.68 -18.86 -29.09
N THR A 27 25.82 -18.29 -28.24
CA THR A 27 26.20 -17.20 -27.35
C THR A 27 26.76 -17.81 -26.08
N GLY A 28 28.06 -17.60 -25.87
CA GLY A 28 28.82 -18.14 -24.76
C GLY A 28 28.22 -17.85 -23.39
N CYS A 29 28.52 -18.74 -22.45
CA CYS A 29 28.20 -18.68 -21.04
C CYS A 29 28.79 -17.42 -20.39
N ALA A 30 28.16 -16.26 -20.58
CA ALA A 30 28.29 -15.14 -19.67
C ALA A 30 27.53 -15.53 -18.41
N GLY A 31 28.28 -15.93 -17.38
CA GLY A 31 27.75 -16.25 -16.06
C GLY A 31 26.84 -15.12 -15.60
N SER A 32 25.53 -15.36 -15.67
CA SER A 32 24.53 -14.47 -15.09
C SER A 32 24.74 -14.51 -13.60
N LEU A 33 25.51 -13.54 -13.11
CA LEU A 33 25.57 -13.19 -11.70
C LEU A 33 24.11 -12.96 -11.29
N ILE A 34 23.53 -13.91 -10.58
CA ILE A 34 22.20 -13.78 -9.99
C ILE A 34 22.35 -12.65 -8.97
N GLN A 35 22.10 -11.42 -9.41
CA GLN A 35 21.89 -10.28 -8.52
C GLN A 35 20.62 -10.60 -7.75
N LEU A 36 20.79 -11.31 -6.64
CA LEU A 36 19.80 -11.38 -5.59
C LEU A 36 19.48 -9.92 -5.25
N PRO A 37 18.23 -9.47 -5.39
CA PRO A 37 17.84 -8.13 -5.01
C PRO A 37 17.89 -8.07 -3.47
N PHE A 38 19.09 -7.95 -2.91
CA PHE A 38 19.32 -7.41 -1.58
C PHE A 38 19.04 -5.91 -1.64
N GLY A 39 17.80 -5.60 -2.03
CA GLY A 39 17.27 -4.26 -2.15
C GLY A 39 17.16 -3.69 -0.75
N ASN A 40 18.13 -2.85 -0.41
CA ASN A 40 18.06 -1.71 0.50
C ASN A 40 16.84 -1.74 1.42
N SER A 41 16.87 -2.64 2.41
CA SER A 41 15.77 -2.85 3.35
C SER A 41 15.76 -1.73 4.40
N THR A 42 15.58 -0.50 3.93
CA THR A 42 15.29 0.64 4.80
C THR A 42 14.06 0.30 5.63
N MET A 43 14.18 0.31 6.96
CA MET A 43 13.12 -0.06 7.92
C MET A 43 11.89 0.87 7.92
N GLY A 44 11.83 1.83 7.00
CA GLY A 44 10.81 2.87 6.96
C GLY A 44 9.64 2.58 6.01
N THR A 45 8.67 3.48 6.07
CA THR A 45 7.63 3.61 5.05
C THR A 45 8.25 3.94 3.69
N TYR A 46 7.80 3.25 2.65
CA TYR A 46 8.29 3.39 1.27
C TYR A 46 7.09 3.52 0.33
N VAL A 47 7.17 4.44 -0.62
CA VAL A 47 6.15 4.68 -1.66
C VAL A 47 6.78 4.37 -3.01
N GLU A 48 6.10 3.55 -3.81
CA GLU A 48 6.49 3.27 -5.19
C GLU A 48 6.15 4.46 -6.07
N LEU A 49 7.17 5.25 -6.44
CA LEU A 49 6.97 6.48 -7.21
C LEU A 49 6.68 6.18 -8.69
N ASP A 50 7.09 5.02 -9.19
CA ASP A 50 6.87 4.59 -10.58
C ASP A 50 5.52 3.88 -10.79
N HIS A 51 4.66 3.87 -9.77
CA HIS A 51 3.33 3.29 -9.84
C HIS A 51 2.43 4.07 -10.81
N PRO A 52 1.67 3.41 -11.71
CA PRO A 52 0.89 4.07 -12.77
C PRO A 52 -0.21 5.02 -12.25
N LEU A 53 -0.62 4.84 -11.00
CA LEU A 53 -1.62 5.69 -10.33
C LEU A 53 -1.01 6.92 -9.63
N VAL A 54 0.31 6.98 -9.45
CA VAL A 54 0.99 8.08 -8.75
C VAL A 54 1.30 9.21 -9.74
N GLN A 55 0.80 10.41 -9.45
CA GLN A 55 1.11 11.60 -10.26
C GLN A 55 2.34 12.33 -9.72
N LYS A 56 3.32 12.58 -10.59
CA LYS A 56 4.59 13.26 -10.24
C LYS A 56 4.60 14.77 -10.48
N GLY A 57 3.51 15.36 -10.99
CA GLY A 57 3.46 16.77 -11.41
C GLY A 57 2.14 17.48 -11.08
N SER A 58 1.95 18.67 -11.67
CA SER A 58 0.68 19.40 -11.60
C SER A 58 -0.34 18.72 -12.52
N GLY A 59 -1.37 18.13 -11.94
CA GLY A 59 -2.44 17.45 -12.66
C GLY A 59 -3.68 17.31 -11.78
N ASN A 60 -4.76 16.79 -12.35
CA ASN A 60 -5.95 16.42 -11.61
C ASN A 60 -5.66 15.16 -10.79
N TYR A 61 -5.18 15.34 -9.55
CA TYR A 61 -4.93 14.28 -8.58
C TYR A 61 -5.78 14.46 -7.31
N ALA A 62 -6.01 13.37 -6.62
CA ALA A 62 -6.49 13.34 -5.25
C ALA A 62 -5.30 13.25 -4.29
N ALA A 63 -5.30 14.05 -3.22
CA ALA A 63 -4.28 14.00 -2.19
C ALA A 63 -4.70 12.99 -1.12
N VAL A 64 -4.05 11.83 -1.06
CA VAL A 64 -4.45 10.75 -0.14
C VAL A 64 -3.40 10.53 0.92
N TYR A 65 -3.78 10.77 2.17
CA TYR A 65 -2.97 10.45 3.34
C TYR A 65 -3.26 9.02 3.79
N PHE A 66 -2.20 8.22 3.94
CA PHE A 66 -2.27 6.89 4.54
C PHE A 66 -1.69 6.96 5.94
N LEU A 67 -2.52 6.67 6.94
CA LEU A 67 -2.17 6.69 8.34
C LEU A 67 -2.19 5.27 8.89
N ARG A 68 -1.11 4.85 9.55
CA ARG A 68 -1.10 3.66 10.41
C ARG A 68 -0.87 4.06 11.86
N PRO A 69 -1.94 4.25 12.65
CA PRO A 69 -1.83 4.59 14.06
C PRO A 69 -1.01 3.56 14.86
N GLN A 70 -0.56 3.98 16.02
CA GLN A 70 0.02 3.07 17.00
C GLN A 70 -1.07 2.12 17.51
N THR A 71 -0.72 0.85 17.68
CA THR A 71 -1.56 -0.11 18.40
C THR A 71 -1.14 -0.11 19.87
N GLU A 72 -2.11 -0.21 20.78
CA GLU A 72 -1.87 -0.13 22.24
C GLU A 72 -0.91 -1.21 22.74
N ARG A 73 -0.94 -2.39 22.11
CA ARG A 73 -0.15 -3.56 22.51
C ARG A 73 0.83 -3.95 21.42
N TYR A 74 1.97 -4.52 21.83
CA TYR A 74 2.88 -5.20 20.93
C TYR A 74 2.18 -6.45 20.38
N MET A 75 2.05 -6.53 19.05
CA MET A 75 1.31 -7.61 18.38
C MET A 75 2.23 -8.60 17.67
N GLY A 76 3.53 -8.59 18.00
CA GLY A 76 4.51 -9.49 17.40
C GLY A 76 4.64 -9.29 15.89
N ALA A 77 4.45 -10.38 15.13
CA ALA A 77 4.53 -10.36 13.67
C ALA A 77 3.51 -9.41 13.01
N THR A 78 2.41 -9.08 13.69
CA THR A 78 1.40 -8.16 13.18
C THR A 78 1.89 -6.70 13.17
N ASP A 79 2.89 -6.36 13.98
CA ASP A 79 3.53 -5.04 13.97
C ASP A 79 4.47 -4.84 12.75
N ASN A 80 4.67 -5.89 11.94
CA ASN A 80 5.39 -5.79 10.67
C ASN A 80 4.79 -4.76 9.72
N ARG A 81 5.54 -4.41 8.68
CA ARG A 81 5.10 -3.44 7.67
C ARG A 81 3.87 -3.96 6.94
N LEU A 82 2.91 -3.08 6.72
CA LEU A 82 1.74 -3.38 5.90
C LEU A 82 2.08 -3.09 4.46
N THR A 83 1.73 -4.00 3.56
CA THR A 83 1.82 -3.74 2.12
C THR A 83 0.45 -3.29 1.66
N ILE A 84 0.38 -2.11 1.06
CA ILE A 84 -0.85 -1.55 0.49
C ILE A 84 -0.71 -1.63 -1.02
N ASP A 85 -1.61 -2.39 -1.64
CA ASP A 85 -1.76 -2.45 -3.09
C ASP A 85 -2.95 -1.58 -3.52
N MET A 86 -2.83 -0.94 -4.67
CA MET A 86 -3.93 -0.34 -5.40
C MET A 86 -4.05 -0.98 -6.76
N ASP A 87 -5.26 -1.38 -7.14
CA ASP A 87 -5.55 -2.05 -8.42
C ASP A 87 -4.64 -3.26 -8.72
N LYS A 88 -4.31 -4.01 -7.66
CA LYS A 88 -3.49 -5.24 -7.65
C LYS A 88 -1.97 -5.01 -7.76
N GLU A 89 -1.52 -3.77 -7.87
CA GLU A 89 -0.11 -3.40 -7.86
C GLU A 89 0.30 -2.80 -6.52
N GLN A 90 1.53 -3.06 -6.09
CA GLN A 90 2.02 -2.58 -4.80
C GLN A 90 2.28 -1.07 -4.87
N LEU A 91 1.50 -0.29 -4.14
CA LEU A 91 1.68 1.16 -4.07
C LEU A 91 2.69 1.56 -3.00
N LEU A 92 2.53 1.06 -1.77
CA LEU A 92 3.39 1.48 -0.66
C LEU A 92 3.50 0.42 0.44
N LYS A 93 4.56 0.52 1.24
CA LYS A 93 4.73 -0.23 2.49
C LYS A 93 4.68 0.73 3.66
N LEU A 94 3.81 0.47 4.64
CA LEU A 94 3.52 1.36 5.75
C LEU A 94 3.97 0.77 7.10
N VAL A 95 4.82 1.52 7.81
CA VAL A 95 5.31 1.16 9.15
C VAL A 95 4.39 1.70 10.23
N LYS A 96 4.36 1.05 11.39
CA LYS A 96 3.59 1.48 12.56
C LYS A 96 4.00 2.90 12.99
N SER A 97 3.02 3.70 13.41
CA SER A 97 3.23 5.09 13.85
C SER A 97 3.85 6.00 12.78
N GLU A 98 3.61 5.70 11.51
CA GLU A 98 4.02 6.55 10.38
C GLU A 98 2.82 6.85 9.48
N TYR A 99 2.85 8.02 8.86
CA TYR A 99 1.93 8.38 7.79
C TYR A 99 2.66 8.97 6.60
N THR A 100 2.07 8.82 5.42
CA THR A 100 2.60 9.37 4.17
C THR A 100 1.48 9.97 3.33
N LEU A 101 1.84 10.92 2.48
CA LEU A 101 0.98 11.54 1.49
C LEU A 101 1.34 10.97 0.13
N VAL A 102 0.33 10.62 -0.66
CA VAL A 102 0.47 10.18 -2.05
C VAL A 102 -0.51 10.97 -2.91
N HIS A 103 -0.03 11.49 -4.04
CA HIS A 103 -0.89 12.12 -5.04
C HIS A 103 -1.34 11.04 -6.03
N LEU A 104 -2.62 10.70 -5.98
CA LEU A 104 -3.20 9.61 -6.77
C LEU A 104 -4.06 10.16 -7.90
N LYS A 105 -4.10 9.46 -9.03
CA LYS A 105 -5.08 9.73 -10.09
C LYS A 105 -6.50 9.58 -9.53
N ALA A 106 -7.37 10.54 -9.84
CA ALA A 106 -8.79 10.47 -9.48
C ALA A 106 -9.49 9.28 -10.18
N GLY A 107 -10.45 8.66 -9.49
CA GLY A 107 -11.22 7.51 -9.95
C GLY A 107 -11.57 6.53 -8.83
N GLU A 108 -12.29 5.47 -9.19
CA GLU A 108 -12.59 4.37 -8.30
C GLU A 108 -11.43 3.38 -8.25
N MET A 109 -11.01 2.99 -7.06
CA MET A 109 -9.84 2.13 -6.84
C MET A 109 -10.10 1.09 -5.77
N ASN A 110 -9.46 -0.07 -5.93
CA ASN A 110 -9.48 -1.11 -4.90
C ASN A 110 -8.21 -1.02 -4.04
N VAL A 111 -8.38 -0.59 -2.78
CA VAL A 111 -7.30 -0.57 -1.80
C VAL A 111 -7.24 -1.90 -1.10
N THR A 112 -6.12 -2.60 -1.28
CA THR A 112 -5.87 -3.91 -0.68
C THR A 112 -4.75 -3.82 0.34
N ILE A 113 -5.04 -4.18 1.59
CA ILE A 113 -4.04 -4.25 2.66
C ILE A 113 -3.64 -5.71 2.85
N LYS A 114 -2.33 -5.96 2.74
CA LYS A 114 -1.69 -7.24 3.05
C LYS A 114 -0.90 -7.10 4.35
N SER A 115 -1.11 -8.03 5.27
CA SER A 115 -0.37 -8.13 6.52
C SER A 115 0.12 -9.55 6.76
N LEU A 116 1.12 -9.70 7.60
CA LEU A 116 1.55 -10.98 8.15
C LEU A 116 1.12 -11.02 9.61
N THR A 117 0.46 -12.09 10.04
CA THR A 117 0.06 -12.29 11.43
C THR A 117 0.45 -13.69 11.88
N ILE A 118 0.36 -13.97 13.17
CA ILE A 118 0.50 -15.31 13.75
C ILE A 118 -0.89 -15.77 14.17
N ALA A 119 -1.30 -16.95 13.73
CA ALA A 119 -2.62 -17.50 14.04
C ALA A 119 -2.57 -19.01 14.25
N GLY A 120 -3.57 -19.55 14.96
CA GLY A 120 -3.74 -20.98 15.19
C GLY A 120 -2.91 -21.57 16.35
N PRO A 121 -3.13 -22.86 16.66
CA PRO A 121 -2.53 -23.53 17.83
C PRO A 121 -1.02 -23.64 17.74
N PHE A 122 -0.46 -23.73 16.52
CA PHE A 122 0.97 -23.88 16.28
C PHE A 122 1.69 -22.55 16.00
N ARG A 123 1.02 -21.40 16.20
CA ARG A 123 1.59 -20.06 15.99
C ARG A 123 2.22 -19.88 14.60
N GLU A 124 1.50 -20.32 13.57
CA GLU A 124 1.97 -20.22 12.20
C GLU A 124 1.82 -18.81 11.63
N PHE A 125 2.79 -18.40 10.80
CA PHE A 125 2.69 -17.15 10.06
C PHE A 125 1.64 -17.26 8.96
N LYS A 126 0.62 -16.40 9.03
CA LYS A 126 -0.46 -16.33 8.07
C LYS A 126 -0.48 -14.97 7.38
N LYS A 127 -0.54 -14.98 6.05
CA LYS A 127 -0.78 -13.76 5.26
C LYS A 127 -2.27 -13.44 5.28
N MET A 128 -2.61 -12.24 5.71
CA MET A 128 -3.98 -11.73 5.70
C MET A 128 -4.12 -10.68 4.61
N LYS A 129 -5.27 -10.68 3.94
CA LYS A 129 -5.61 -9.75 2.86
C LYS A 129 -7.02 -9.21 3.07
N ARG A 130 -7.17 -7.90 2.97
CA ARG A 130 -8.46 -7.21 2.98
C ARG A 130 -8.49 -6.16 1.88
N THR A 131 -9.61 -6.08 1.17
CA THR A 131 -9.79 -5.14 0.07
C THR A 131 -11.04 -4.29 0.35
N LYS A 132 -10.95 -3.00 0.09
CA LYS A 132 -12.07 -2.06 0.16
C LYS A 132 -11.99 -1.11 -1.04
N ARG A 133 -13.15 -0.83 -1.62
CA ARG A 133 -13.29 0.12 -2.73
C ARG A 133 -13.39 1.54 -2.18
N PHE A 134 -12.71 2.47 -2.84
CA PHE A 134 -12.79 3.90 -2.59
C PHE A 134 -12.99 4.62 -3.91
N GLU A 135 -13.60 5.81 -3.85
CA GLU A 135 -13.76 6.73 -4.96
C GLU A 135 -13.04 8.02 -4.59
N PHE A 136 -12.14 8.46 -5.46
CA PHE A 136 -11.34 9.66 -5.26
C PHE A 136 -11.64 10.69 -6.35
N GLU A 137 -11.98 11.90 -5.93
CA GLU A 137 -12.22 13.03 -6.81
C GLU A 137 -10.95 13.88 -6.96
N ALA A 138 -10.81 14.54 -8.11
CA ALA A 138 -9.65 15.39 -8.38
C ALA A 138 -9.74 16.68 -7.56
N GLY A 139 -8.62 17.10 -6.97
CA GLY A 139 -8.53 18.30 -6.14
C GLY A 139 -8.91 18.08 -4.67
N GLU A 140 -9.54 16.94 -4.35
CA GLU A 140 -9.95 16.60 -2.99
C GLU A 140 -8.83 15.94 -2.18
N THR A 141 -8.93 16.05 -0.85
CA THR A 141 -7.99 15.43 0.09
C THR A 141 -8.69 14.37 0.94
N TYR A 142 -8.13 13.17 0.95
CA TYR A 142 -8.67 12.02 1.66
C TYR A 142 -7.71 11.53 2.72
N TYR A 143 -8.25 11.00 3.82
CA TYR A 143 -7.49 10.44 4.92
C TYR A 143 -7.91 8.99 5.14
N ILE A 144 -7.00 8.06 4.86
CA ILE A 144 -7.22 6.62 5.05
C ILE A 144 -6.45 6.18 6.28
N SER A 145 -7.19 5.85 7.34
CA SER A 145 -6.66 5.24 8.55
C SER A 145 -6.70 3.72 8.43
N VAL A 146 -5.57 3.07 8.69
CA VAL A 146 -5.42 1.62 8.65
C VAL A 146 -5.42 1.08 10.08
N GLU A 147 -6.53 0.47 10.48
CA GLU A 147 -6.76 0.03 11.85
C GLU A 147 -6.67 -1.49 11.99
N PRO A 148 -6.10 -2.00 13.09
CA PRO A 148 -6.10 -3.43 13.37
C PRO A 148 -7.50 -3.89 13.77
N VAL A 149 -7.86 -5.08 13.32
CA VAL A 149 -9.05 -5.79 13.77
C VAL A 149 -8.62 -7.15 14.31
N ASP A 150 -8.96 -7.40 15.57
CA ASP A 150 -8.70 -8.69 16.20
C ASP A 150 -9.67 -9.74 15.63
N GLY A 151 -9.11 -10.81 15.08
CA GLY A 151 -9.85 -11.94 14.54
C GLY A 151 -9.98 -13.12 15.50
N GLU A 152 -9.56 -12.94 16.77
CA GLU A 152 -9.54 -13.90 17.88
C GLU A 152 -8.74 -15.19 17.57
N PHE A 153 -9.26 -16.04 16.69
CA PHE A 153 -8.60 -17.28 16.25
C PHE A 153 -7.96 -17.18 14.87
N ARG A 154 -8.27 -16.12 14.12
CA ARG A 154 -7.81 -15.94 12.72
C ARG A 154 -6.55 -15.09 12.60
N GLY A 155 -6.05 -14.60 13.73
CA GLY A 155 -5.01 -13.59 13.80
C GLY A 155 -5.56 -12.18 13.51
N THR A 156 -4.69 -11.20 13.63
CA THR A 156 -5.05 -9.79 13.40
C THR A 156 -4.93 -9.45 11.93
N TYR A 157 -5.93 -8.75 11.41
CA TYR A 157 -5.89 -8.16 10.08
C TYR A 157 -6.09 -6.65 10.16
N PHE A 158 -5.93 -5.96 9.05
CA PHE A 158 -6.05 -4.50 9.00
C PHE A 158 -7.13 -4.10 8.00
N LEU A 159 -7.91 -3.08 8.35
CA LEU A 159 -8.94 -2.50 7.49
C LEU A 159 -8.66 -1.03 7.22
N PRO A 160 -8.84 -0.57 5.96
CA PRO A 160 -8.81 0.86 5.66
C PRO A 160 -10.16 1.52 5.97
N HIS A 161 -10.10 2.63 6.71
CA HIS A 161 -11.23 3.49 7.04
C HIS A 161 -10.99 4.89 6.52
N LEU A 162 -12.00 5.47 5.86
CA LEU A 162 -12.00 6.89 5.57
C LEU A 162 -12.27 7.63 6.89
N VAL A 163 -11.45 8.63 7.19
CA VAL A 163 -11.63 9.49 8.35
C VAL A 163 -11.64 10.94 7.90
N ASP A 164 -12.25 11.81 8.70
CA ASP A 164 -12.24 13.25 8.45
C ASP A 164 -10.89 13.87 8.84
N LEU A 165 -10.71 15.15 8.49
CA LEU A 165 -9.48 15.88 8.79
C LEU A 165 -9.23 15.97 10.31
N ALA A 166 -10.28 16.12 11.12
CA ALA A 166 -10.17 16.25 12.56
C ALA A 166 -9.60 14.96 13.20
N ALA A 167 -10.19 13.81 12.88
CA ALA A 167 -9.71 12.51 13.35
C ALA A 167 -8.34 12.16 12.76
N ALA A 168 -8.06 12.52 11.51
CA ALA A 168 -6.73 12.35 10.92
C ALA A 168 -5.66 13.15 11.68
N LYS A 169 -5.96 14.41 12.03
CA LYS A 169 -5.08 15.26 12.84
C LYS A 169 -4.84 14.66 14.21
N GLU A 170 -5.89 14.24 14.91
CA GLU A 170 -5.81 13.62 16.23
C GLU A 170 -4.94 12.37 16.21
N LYS A 171 -5.21 11.44 15.29
CA LYS A 171 -4.42 10.21 15.13
C LYS A 171 -2.96 10.50 14.79
N SER A 172 -2.70 11.54 13.99
CA SER A 172 -1.34 11.90 13.56
C SER A 172 -0.46 12.54 14.64
N ARG A 173 -1.01 12.93 15.80
CA ARG A 173 -0.27 13.64 16.87
C ARG A 173 1.00 12.93 17.30
N TYR A 174 0.96 11.60 17.37
CA TYR A 174 2.08 10.77 17.80
C TYR A 174 2.74 10.01 16.65
N MET A 175 2.47 10.42 15.40
CA MET A 175 2.94 9.73 14.21
C MET A 175 4.00 10.53 13.47
N ARG A 176 4.95 9.84 12.83
CA ARG A 176 5.99 10.48 12.03
C ARG A 176 5.57 10.64 10.57
N ALA A 177 5.72 11.85 10.04
CA ALA A 177 5.52 12.12 8.63
C ALA A 177 6.64 11.51 7.77
N ARG A 178 6.27 10.87 6.66
CA ARG A 178 7.19 10.27 5.67
C ARG A 178 6.87 10.73 4.26
N GLY A 179 7.85 10.63 3.36
CA GLY A 179 7.69 11.00 1.95
C GLY A 179 7.20 12.44 1.77
N LEU A 180 6.19 12.62 0.91
CA LEU A 180 5.58 13.92 0.63
C LEU A 180 4.88 14.53 1.85
N ALA A 181 4.44 13.72 2.82
CA ALA A 181 3.77 14.23 4.03
C ALA A 181 4.70 15.08 4.90
N LYS A 182 6.03 14.99 4.73
CA LYS A 182 6.97 15.91 5.39
C LYS A 182 6.83 17.35 4.91
N LYS A 183 6.40 17.56 3.66
CA LYS A 183 6.20 18.88 3.06
C LYS A 183 4.80 19.43 3.35
N ALA A 184 3.85 18.56 3.64
CA ALA A 184 2.47 18.89 3.99
C ALA A 184 2.01 18.08 5.21
N PRO A 185 2.53 18.38 6.42
CA PRO A 185 2.19 17.63 7.62
C PRO A 185 0.74 17.89 8.04
N LEU A 186 0.09 16.88 8.64
CA LEU A 186 -1.33 16.96 9.06
C LEU A 186 -1.51 17.85 10.28
N HIS A 187 -0.57 17.76 11.23
CA HIS A 187 -0.47 18.71 12.33
C HIS A 187 0.45 19.86 11.87
N GLY A 188 0.01 21.09 12.11
CA GLY A 188 0.80 22.28 11.80
C GLY A 188 2.12 22.19 12.55
N SER A 189 3.22 22.02 11.83
CA SER A 189 4.56 22.21 12.37
C SER A 189 4.80 23.71 12.54
N SER A 190 4.12 24.36 13.47
CA SER A 190 4.55 25.69 13.94
C SER A 190 5.34 25.59 15.25
N GLU A 191 5.25 24.49 15.99
CA GLU A 191 5.92 24.37 17.27
C GLU A 191 6.53 22.99 17.44
N ASN A 192 7.80 22.92 17.06
CA ASN A 192 8.73 21.96 17.62
C ASN A 192 9.26 22.59 18.92
N PRO A 193 8.79 22.16 20.10
CA PRO A 193 9.71 22.11 21.21
C PRO A 193 9.60 20.75 21.90
N LEU A 194 10.77 20.19 22.22
CA LEU A 194 10.95 19.18 23.26
C LEU A 194 10.64 17.73 22.86
N PHE A 195 11.45 17.16 21.97
CA PHE A 195 12.13 15.94 22.41
C PHE A 195 13.23 16.38 23.39
N PRO A 196 13.11 16.14 24.71
CA PRO A 196 14.29 16.22 25.56
C PRO A 196 15.27 15.18 25.03
N PHE A 197 16.47 15.63 24.69
CA PHE A 197 17.64 14.78 24.55
C PHE A 197 17.67 13.85 25.77
N TRP A 198 17.43 12.55 25.58
CA TRP A 198 17.88 11.57 26.54
C TRP A 198 19.39 11.48 26.37
N PRO A 199 20.22 11.86 27.36
CA PRO A 199 21.63 11.60 27.28
C PRO A 199 21.81 10.08 27.36
N PHE A 200 22.41 9.50 26.34
CA PHE A 200 23.03 8.19 26.49
C PHE A 200 24.18 8.38 27.49
N ILE A 201 24.05 7.73 28.65
CA ILE A 201 25.16 7.42 29.56
C ILE A 201 25.71 6.06 29.13
#